data_AF-A0A7S1X409-F1
#
_entry.id   AF-A0A7S1X409-F1
#
_cell.length_a   1.000
_cell.length_b   1.000
_cell.length_c   1.000
_cell.angle_alpha   90.00
_cell.angle_beta   90.00
_cell.angle_gamma   90.00
#
_symmetry.space_group_name_H-M   'P 1'
#
loop_
_entity.id
_entity.type
_entity.pdbx_description
1 polymer ?
#
loop_
_entity_poly.entity_id
_entity_poly.type
_entity_poly.pdbx_seq_one_letter_code
_entity_poly.pdbx_strand_id
1 'polypeptide(L)'
;GEVLGGRATGLPLVPSTSPVRRRFQVPRSGSGRHRATQPYRVLQATEVSPSRSQHELGVRNGRERGVAVGEFAPLRIGNLTLDPPLIVAPMAGITNAAFREMCYEEGAPLCASEMVTAGTLLQRHPYALKICEFGESEPIRSAQLYGVRPEQVEAASRWLVREAGAQHVDLNFGCPVKKVTAVGGGAAIPLRPRLLGRLVSSAVSGAGGAPVTVKMRMGVSDDLLTFMEAGRVAEAEGAAAVILHARTADMVWKPDIKGYLSAN
;
A
#
# COMPACT_ATOMS: atom_id res chain seq x y z
N GLY A 1 23.93 54.84 13.97
CA GLY A 1 23.13 55.47 15.03
C GLY A 1 21.68 55.16 14.76
N GLU A 2 20.93 54.90 15.84
CA GLU A 2 19.47 54.63 15.88
C GLU A 2 19.06 53.26 15.26
N VAL A 3 18.28 52.37 15.88
CA VAL A 3 17.10 52.48 16.75
C VAL A 3 16.86 51.15 17.52
N LEU A 4 16.62 51.24 18.85
CA LEU A 4 15.77 50.43 19.77
C LEU A 4 15.92 48.89 19.82
N GLY A 5 16.03 48.20 20.96
CA GLY A 5 15.46 48.49 22.29
C GLY A 5 14.25 47.58 22.56
N GLY A 6 14.46 46.30 22.90
CA GLY A 6 13.41 45.33 23.22
C GLY A 6 13.72 44.53 24.49
N ARG A 7 13.02 44.85 25.58
CA ARG A 7 13.11 44.19 26.89
C ARG A 7 12.57 42.76 26.82
N ALA A 8 13.32 41.80 27.37
CA ALA A 8 12.81 40.48 27.70
C ALA A 8 12.01 40.57 29.01
N THR A 9 10.68 40.51 28.92
CA THR A 9 9.81 40.32 30.08
C THR A 9 9.55 38.84 30.28
N GLY A 10 10.01 38.31 31.41
CA GLY A 10 9.73 36.94 31.84
C GLY A 10 8.25 36.71 32.08
N LEU A 11 7.77 35.54 31.67
CA LEU A 11 6.48 34.99 32.06
C LEU A 11 6.70 33.81 33.03
N PRO A 12 5.84 33.66 34.05
CA PRO A 12 6.08 32.76 35.17
C PRO A 12 5.78 31.29 34.83
N LEU A 13 6.57 30.40 35.43
CA LEU A 13 6.31 28.97 35.52
C LEU A 13 5.01 28.72 36.30
N VAL A 14 4.09 27.96 35.72
CA VAL A 14 2.84 27.50 36.37
C VAL A 14 2.93 25.96 36.49
N PRO A 15 2.59 25.36 37.65
CA PRO A 15 3.05 24.02 38.02
C PRO A 15 2.23 22.89 37.38
N SER A 16 2.89 21.72 37.28
CA SER A 16 2.33 20.46 36.81
C SER A 16 1.14 20.00 37.65
N THR A 17 0.04 19.66 36.99
CA THR A 17 -1.05 18.88 37.59
C THR A 17 -1.23 17.56 36.83
N SER A 18 -1.40 16.49 37.60
CA SER A 18 -1.41 15.08 37.20
C SER A 18 -2.49 14.71 36.15
N PRO A 19 -2.30 13.59 35.40
CA PRO A 19 -3.25 13.18 34.38
C PRO A 19 -4.54 12.60 34.98
N VAL A 20 -5.67 13.22 34.65
CA VAL A 20 -7.01 12.66 34.88
C VAL A 20 -7.20 11.44 33.97
N ARG A 21 -7.11 10.23 34.55
CA ARG A 21 -7.54 8.99 33.89
C ARG A 21 -9.06 8.99 33.73
N ARG A 22 -9.58 9.38 32.56
CA ARG A 22 -10.97 9.05 32.19
C ARG A 22 -11.01 7.58 31.76
N ARG A 23 -11.59 6.72 32.60
CA ARG A 23 -11.97 5.35 32.22
C ARG A 23 -13.05 5.43 31.14
N PHE A 24 -12.71 5.02 29.92
CA PHE A 24 -13.70 4.71 28.89
C PHE A 24 -14.40 3.41 29.30
N GLN A 25 -15.69 3.47 29.64
CA GLN A 25 -16.54 2.29 29.80
C GLN A 25 -17.02 1.85 28.41
N VAL A 26 -16.80 0.57 28.09
CA VAL A 26 -17.38 -0.11 26.93
C VAL A 26 -18.86 -0.36 27.21
N PRO A 27 -19.82 0.05 26.36
CA PRO A 27 -21.23 -0.29 26.54
C PRO A 27 -21.42 -1.81 26.35
N ARG A 28 -22.15 -2.43 27.28
CA ARG A 28 -22.59 -3.83 27.17
C ARG A 28 -23.58 -3.98 26.00
N SER A 29 -23.44 -5.09 25.29
CA SER A 29 -24.18 -5.46 24.08
C SER A 29 -25.69 -5.54 24.28
N GLY A 30 -26.43 -4.75 23.51
CA GLY A 30 -27.87 -4.91 23.28
C GLY A 30 -28.12 -5.96 22.20
N SER A 31 -29.06 -6.86 22.46
CA SER A 31 -29.50 -7.94 21.59
C SER A 31 -30.18 -7.43 20.31
N GLY A 32 -29.44 -7.36 19.20
CA GLY A 32 -29.97 -7.10 17.86
C GLY A 32 -29.63 -8.27 16.93
N ARG A 33 -30.64 -8.89 16.32
CA ARG A 33 -30.48 -10.01 15.38
C ARG A 33 -29.77 -9.53 14.11
N HIS A 34 -28.46 -9.79 14.01
CA HIS A 34 -27.73 -9.65 12.76
C HIS A 34 -27.76 -10.96 11.97
N ARG A 35 -28.24 -10.87 10.72
CA ARG A 35 -28.15 -11.93 9.70
C ARG A 35 -26.70 -12.40 9.60
N ALA A 36 -26.48 -13.71 9.70
CA ALA A 36 -25.19 -14.34 9.52
C ALA A 36 -24.64 -14.04 8.12
N THR A 37 -23.61 -13.20 8.03
CA THR A 37 -22.74 -13.13 6.86
C THR A 37 -21.81 -14.35 6.87
N GLN A 38 -21.58 -14.94 5.70
CA GLN A 38 -20.74 -16.13 5.53
C GLN A 38 -19.34 -15.92 6.16
N PRO A 39 -18.72 -16.97 6.73
CA PRO A 39 -17.39 -16.86 7.29
C PRO A 39 -16.38 -16.50 6.19
N TYR A 40 -15.57 -15.49 6.49
CA TYR A 40 -14.38 -15.09 5.75
C TYR A 40 -13.53 -16.31 5.36
N ARG A 41 -13.16 -16.42 4.08
CA ARG A 41 -12.06 -17.31 3.68
C ARG A 41 -10.78 -16.49 3.76
N VAL A 42 -10.24 -16.35 4.97
CA VAL A 42 -8.83 -15.97 5.13
C VAL A 42 -8.04 -17.09 4.45
N LEU A 43 -7.34 -16.80 3.35
CA LEU A 43 -6.25 -17.66 2.93
C LEU A 43 -5.27 -17.62 4.11
N GLN A 44 -5.29 -18.66 4.96
CA GLN A 44 -4.33 -18.78 6.04
C GLN A 44 -2.96 -18.68 5.39
N ALA A 45 -2.23 -17.61 5.70
CA ALA A 45 -0.79 -17.68 5.64
C ALA A 45 -0.43 -18.83 6.58
N THR A 46 -0.05 -19.97 6.02
CA THR A 46 0.62 -21.03 6.77
C THR A 46 1.71 -20.35 7.60
N GLU A 47 1.68 -20.54 8.92
CA GLU A 47 2.68 -19.98 9.83
C GLU A 47 4.08 -20.34 9.31
N VAL A 48 4.78 -19.37 8.73
CA VAL A 48 6.19 -19.51 8.44
C VAL A 48 6.92 -19.14 9.72
N SER A 49 7.36 -20.18 10.44
CA SER A 49 8.18 -20.04 11.66
C SER A 49 9.34 -19.06 11.42
N PRO A 50 9.57 -18.07 12.29
CA PRO A 50 10.60 -17.07 12.12
C PRO A 50 11.95 -17.66 12.56
N SER A 51 12.59 -18.48 11.73
CA SER A 51 14.02 -18.84 11.89
C SER A 51 14.62 -19.75 10.83
N ARG A 52 13.91 -20.14 9.75
CA ARG A 52 14.56 -20.97 8.73
C ARG A 52 15.43 -20.08 7.84
N SER A 53 16.74 -20.10 8.10
CA SER A 53 17.74 -19.53 7.19
C SER A 53 17.51 -20.08 5.77
N GLN A 54 17.82 -19.30 4.73
CA GLN A 54 17.63 -19.69 3.33
C GLN A 54 18.25 -21.06 2.99
N HIS A 55 19.23 -21.51 3.77
CA HIS A 55 19.83 -22.84 3.71
C HIS A 55 18.90 -24.01 4.12
N GLU A 56 17.99 -23.82 5.07
CA GLU A 56 17.05 -24.87 5.51
C GLU A 56 15.85 -25.04 4.58
N LEU A 57 15.58 -24.05 3.71
CA LEU A 57 14.59 -24.14 2.64
C LEU A 57 15.12 -24.89 1.41
N GLY A 58 16.35 -25.43 1.47
CA GLY A 58 16.92 -26.18 0.35
C GLY A 58 17.29 -25.30 -0.85
N VAL A 59 17.41 -23.98 -0.67
CA VAL A 59 17.81 -23.05 -1.73
C VAL A 59 19.32 -23.16 -1.94
N ARG A 60 19.72 -24.22 -2.64
CA ARG A 60 21.02 -24.31 -3.32
C ARG A 60 20.71 -24.13 -4.81
N ASN A 61 21.57 -23.39 -5.51
CA ASN A 61 21.60 -23.23 -6.97
C ASN A 61 21.40 -24.55 -7.73
N GLY A 62 20.17 -25.00 -7.85
CA GLY A 62 19.72 -26.20 -8.51
C GLY A 62 18.34 -25.86 -9.05
N ARG A 63 18.15 -26.06 -10.36
CA ARG A 63 16.96 -25.66 -11.14
C ARG A 63 15.69 -25.73 -10.29
N GLU A 64 15.28 -24.59 -9.75
CA GLU A 64 13.99 -24.49 -9.09
C GLU A 64 12.95 -24.81 -10.15
N ARG A 65 12.15 -25.84 -9.89
CA ARG A 65 11.03 -26.14 -10.76
C ARG A 65 10.09 -24.94 -10.67
N GLY A 66 9.93 -24.22 -11.78
CA GLY A 66 8.92 -23.16 -11.88
C GLY A 66 7.53 -23.69 -11.52
N VAL A 67 6.65 -22.80 -11.09
CA VAL A 67 5.26 -23.15 -10.75
C VAL A 67 4.61 -23.86 -11.93
N ALA A 68 4.09 -25.07 -11.71
CA ALA A 68 3.41 -25.80 -12.75
C ALA A 68 2.04 -25.18 -13.04
N VAL A 69 1.60 -25.23 -14.31
CA VAL A 69 0.25 -24.78 -14.70
C VAL A 69 -0.77 -25.55 -13.87
N GLY A 70 -1.66 -24.83 -13.18
CA GLY A 70 -2.70 -25.40 -12.32
C GLY A 70 -2.24 -25.91 -10.96
N GLU A 71 -0.98 -25.67 -10.55
CA GLU A 71 -0.49 -26.01 -9.21
C GLU A 71 -1.22 -25.23 -8.11
N PHE A 72 -1.57 -23.97 -8.39
CA PHE A 72 -2.34 -23.13 -7.50
C PHE A 72 -3.66 -22.72 -8.15
N ALA A 73 -4.69 -22.51 -7.33
CA ALA A 73 -5.92 -21.91 -7.81
C ALA A 73 -5.65 -20.46 -8.28
N PRO A 74 -6.17 -20.03 -9.45
CA PRO A 74 -6.01 -18.67 -9.91
C PRO A 74 -6.55 -17.63 -8.92
N LEU A 75 -5.85 -16.51 -8.79
CA LEU A 75 -6.30 -15.38 -7.97
C LEU A 75 -7.24 -14.48 -8.77
N ARG A 76 -8.40 -14.15 -8.21
CA ARG A 76 -9.35 -13.21 -8.84
C ARG A 76 -9.33 -11.86 -8.14
N ILE A 77 -9.19 -10.80 -8.92
CA ILE A 77 -9.24 -9.41 -8.46
C ILE A 77 -10.25 -8.67 -9.34
N GLY A 78 -11.49 -8.54 -8.84
CA GLY A 78 -12.61 -8.08 -9.65
C GLY A 78 -12.80 -8.96 -10.88
N ASN A 79 -12.66 -8.38 -12.08
CA ASN A 79 -12.75 -9.08 -13.36
C ASN A 79 -11.41 -9.67 -13.85
N LEU A 80 -10.31 -9.45 -13.14
CA LEU A 80 -8.99 -9.98 -13.50
C LEU A 80 -8.79 -11.38 -12.91
N THR A 81 -8.16 -12.27 -13.68
CA THR A 81 -7.74 -13.59 -13.23
C THR A 81 -6.23 -13.72 -13.41
N LEU A 82 -5.52 -14.00 -12.31
CA LEU A 82 -4.07 -14.14 -12.27
C LEU A 82 -3.71 -15.61 -12.09
N ASP A 83 -2.98 -16.16 -13.06
CA ASP A 83 -2.42 -17.50 -13.02
C ASP A 83 -0.96 -17.44 -13.55
N PRO A 84 0.06 -17.70 -12.70
CA PRO A 84 -0.03 -18.10 -11.29
C PRO A 84 -0.62 -16.99 -10.38
N PRO A 85 -1.02 -17.23 -9.13
CA PRO A 85 -1.57 -16.20 -8.24
C PRO A 85 -0.49 -15.26 -7.67
N LEU A 86 0.23 -14.56 -8.54
CA LEU A 86 1.39 -13.73 -8.23
C LEU A 86 1.15 -12.27 -8.66
N ILE A 87 1.70 -11.32 -7.91
CA ILE A 87 1.73 -9.90 -8.27
C ILE A 87 3.14 -9.39 -8.02
N VAL A 88 3.82 -8.87 -9.04
CA VAL A 88 5.11 -8.20 -8.86
C VAL A 88 4.88 -6.85 -8.19
N ALA A 89 5.53 -6.65 -7.04
CA ALA A 89 5.31 -5.50 -6.19
C ALA A 89 5.81 -4.19 -6.85
N PRO A 90 5.11 -3.06 -6.65
CA PRO A 90 5.52 -1.78 -7.18
C PRO A 90 6.75 -1.25 -6.44
N MET A 91 7.77 -0.85 -7.21
CA MET A 91 9.05 -0.38 -6.68
C MET A 91 9.49 0.86 -7.47
N ALA A 92 9.41 2.03 -6.86
CA ALA A 92 9.83 3.29 -7.49
C ALA A 92 11.30 3.23 -7.93
N GLY A 93 11.56 3.63 -9.17
CA GLY A 93 12.85 3.54 -9.86
C GLY A 93 13.17 2.16 -10.44
N ILE A 94 12.35 1.13 -10.20
CA ILE A 94 12.63 -0.25 -10.60
C ILE A 94 11.57 -0.77 -11.56
N THR A 95 10.28 -0.77 -11.17
CA THR A 95 9.17 -1.33 -11.96
C THR A 95 8.72 -0.43 -13.11
N ASN A 96 9.67 0.08 -13.88
CA ASN A 96 9.43 0.76 -15.16
C ASN A 96 8.97 -0.25 -16.23
N ALA A 97 8.55 0.23 -17.41
CA ALA A 97 8.00 -0.62 -18.47
C ALA A 97 8.95 -1.77 -18.88
N ALA A 98 10.24 -1.48 -19.07
CA ALA A 98 11.23 -2.49 -19.46
C ALA A 98 11.40 -3.59 -18.40
N PHE A 99 11.43 -3.22 -17.11
CA PHE A 99 11.48 -4.22 -16.03
C PHE A 99 10.24 -5.10 -15.98
N ARG A 100 9.06 -4.50 -16.18
CA ARG A 100 7.79 -5.24 -16.19
C ARG A 100 7.73 -6.19 -17.37
N GLU A 101 8.21 -5.79 -18.54
CA GLU A 101 8.30 -6.65 -19.73
C GLU A 101 9.12 -7.91 -19.45
N MET A 102 10.31 -7.76 -18.86
CA MET A 102 11.10 -8.94 -18.42
C MET A 102 10.35 -9.81 -17.41
N CYS A 103 9.59 -9.22 -16.48
CA CYS A 103 8.79 -10.02 -15.54
C CYS A 103 7.67 -10.81 -16.24
N TYR A 104 7.06 -10.23 -17.28
CA TYR A 104 6.03 -10.91 -18.07
C TYR A 104 6.63 -12.05 -18.92
N GLU A 105 7.83 -11.85 -19.48
CA GLU A 105 8.59 -12.92 -20.17
C GLU A 105 8.89 -14.11 -19.24
N GLU A 106 9.14 -13.84 -17.96
CA GLU A 106 9.34 -14.85 -16.91
C GLU A 106 8.03 -15.40 -16.31
N GLY A 107 6.87 -15.02 -16.86
CA GLY A 107 5.57 -15.60 -16.50
C GLY A 107 4.84 -14.93 -15.33
N ALA A 108 5.22 -13.71 -14.92
CA ALA A 108 4.39 -12.94 -14.01
C ALA A 108 3.05 -12.60 -14.67
N PRO A 109 1.90 -12.75 -13.99
CA PRO A 109 0.59 -12.45 -14.58
C PRO A 109 0.24 -10.95 -14.48
N LEU A 110 0.84 -10.23 -13.53
CA LEU A 110 0.57 -8.83 -13.24
C LEU A 110 1.80 -8.20 -12.57
N CYS A 111 2.26 -7.08 -13.13
CA CYS A 111 3.29 -6.24 -12.54
C CYS A 111 2.74 -4.85 -12.25
N ALA A 112 2.76 -4.43 -10.98
CA ALA A 112 2.34 -3.06 -10.64
C ALA A 112 3.42 -2.05 -11.05
N SER A 113 3.01 -0.95 -11.69
CA SER A 113 3.91 0.14 -12.07
C SER A 113 4.61 0.76 -10.86
N GLU A 114 5.61 1.60 -11.13
CA GLU A 114 6.05 2.56 -10.13
C GLU A 114 4.88 3.42 -9.62
N MET A 115 5.02 3.94 -8.40
CA MET A 115 4.02 4.80 -7.78
C MET A 115 4.00 6.18 -8.44
N VAL A 116 2.86 6.57 -9.03
CA VAL A 116 2.63 7.93 -9.54
C VAL A 116 1.84 8.76 -8.53
N THR A 117 2.20 10.04 -8.38
CA THR A 117 1.46 10.98 -7.53
C THR A 117 0.30 11.62 -8.31
N ALA A 118 -0.92 11.52 -7.80
CA ALA A 118 -2.15 12.03 -8.43
C ALA A 118 -2.03 13.51 -8.85
N GLY A 119 -1.59 14.37 -7.93
CA GLY A 119 -1.44 15.81 -8.22
C GLY A 119 -0.43 16.09 -9.33
N THR A 120 0.69 15.36 -9.36
CA THR A 120 1.73 15.50 -10.40
C THR A 120 1.26 14.96 -11.75
N LEU A 121 0.49 13.87 -11.74
CA LEU A 121 -0.12 13.28 -12.93
C LEU A 121 -1.15 14.22 -13.58
N LEU A 122 -2.01 14.83 -12.76
CA LEU A 122 -3.03 15.78 -13.23
C LEU A 122 -2.44 17.06 -13.80
N GLN A 123 -1.23 17.45 -13.36
CA GLN A 123 -0.45 18.54 -13.95
C GLN A 123 0.24 18.14 -15.26
N ARG A 124 0.08 16.89 -15.74
CA ARG A 124 0.71 16.37 -16.96
C ARG A 124 2.23 16.47 -16.95
N HIS A 125 2.83 16.37 -15.76
CA HIS A 125 4.27 16.44 -15.64
C HIS A 125 4.92 15.29 -16.42
N PRO A 126 5.93 15.53 -17.29
CA PRO A 126 6.47 14.50 -18.18
C PRO A 126 6.94 13.23 -17.46
N TYR A 127 7.60 13.39 -16.30
CA TYR A 127 8.01 12.25 -15.48
C TYR A 127 6.83 11.39 -14.97
N ALA A 128 5.70 12.01 -14.59
CA ALA A 128 4.54 11.26 -14.15
C ALA A 128 3.84 10.53 -15.32
N LEU A 129 3.81 11.15 -16.50
CA LEU A 129 3.32 10.50 -17.71
C LEU A 129 4.19 9.30 -18.05
N LYS A 130 5.53 9.45 -17.97
CA LYS A 130 6.48 8.36 -18.22
C LYS A 130 6.29 7.15 -17.30
N ILE A 131 6.03 7.39 -16.01
CA ILE A 131 5.72 6.31 -15.04
C ILE A 131 4.44 5.55 -15.45
N CYS A 132 3.47 6.24 -16.05
CA CYS A 132 2.19 5.68 -16.45
C CYS A 132 2.20 5.04 -17.85
N GLU A 133 3.35 5.01 -18.53
CA GLU A 133 3.47 4.30 -19.79
C GLU A 133 3.46 2.79 -19.55
N PHE A 134 2.72 2.09 -20.40
CA PHE A 134 2.67 0.63 -20.44
C PHE A 134 3.27 0.13 -21.74
N GLY A 135 3.96 -1.00 -21.68
CA GLY A 135 4.37 -1.74 -22.87
C GLY A 135 3.16 -2.27 -23.65
N GLU A 136 3.33 -2.43 -24.96
CA GLU A 136 2.27 -2.98 -25.83
C GLU A 136 1.93 -4.43 -25.47
N SER A 137 2.93 -5.18 -25.03
CA SER A 137 2.89 -6.59 -24.64
C SER A 137 2.38 -6.84 -23.21
N GLU A 138 2.14 -5.79 -22.39
CA GLU A 138 1.70 -5.96 -21.01
C GLU A 138 0.29 -6.57 -20.96
N PRO A 139 0.12 -7.81 -20.45
CA PRO A 139 -1.18 -8.49 -20.46
C PRO A 139 -2.21 -7.81 -19.56
N ILE A 140 -1.76 -7.26 -18.43
CA ILE A 140 -2.58 -6.49 -17.49
C ILE A 140 -1.85 -5.20 -17.13
N ARG A 141 -2.42 -4.07 -17.56
CA ARG A 141 -1.87 -2.74 -17.28
C ARG A 141 -2.27 -2.28 -15.88
N SER A 142 -1.34 -2.38 -14.93
CA SER A 142 -1.57 -2.05 -13.52
C SER A 142 -0.82 -0.78 -13.10
N ALA A 143 -1.56 0.27 -12.73
CA ALA A 143 -0.99 1.52 -12.23
C ALA A 143 -1.07 1.63 -10.70
N GLN A 144 0.05 1.93 -10.02
CA GLN A 144 0.01 2.32 -8.62
C GLN A 144 -0.13 3.85 -8.46
N LEU A 145 -1.19 4.29 -7.82
CA LEU A 145 -1.52 5.68 -7.56
C LEU A 145 -1.31 6.06 -6.09
N TYR A 146 -0.79 7.26 -5.88
CA TYR A 146 -0.68 7.90 -4.56
C TYR A 146 -1.36 9.26 -4.55
N GLY A 147 -2.14 9.53 -3.51
CA GLY A 147 -2.76 10.84 -3.28
C GLY A 147 -3.30 10.99 -1.86
N VAL A 148 -3.49 12.23 -1.43
CA VAL A 148 -4.06 12.58 -0.10
C VAL A 148 -5.35 13.41 -0.21
N ARG A 149 -5.80 13.66 -1.45
CA ARG A 149 -6.96 14.49 -1.79
C ARG A 149 -7.95 13.66 -2.63
N PRO A 150 -9.14 13.32 -2.11
CA PRO A 150 -10.10 12.44 -2.79
C PRO A 150 -10.42 12.86 -4.23
N GLU A 151 -10.67 14.14 -4.47
CA GLU A 151 -11.00 14.69 -5.79
C GLU A 151 -9.87 14.49 -6.81
N GLN A 152 -8.62 14.53 -6.35
CA GLN A 152 -7.47 14.25 -7.22
C GLN A 152 -7.28 12.76 -7.47
N VAL A 153 -7.54 11.93 -6.47
CA VAL A 153 -7.47 10.47 -6.62
C VAL A 153 -8.53 10.00 -7.61
N GLU A 154 -9.75 10.53 -7.55
CA GLU A 154 -10.81 10.22 -8.52
C GLU A 154 -10.41 10.63 -9.94
N ALA A 155 -10.00 11.90 -10.12
CA ALA A 155 -9.62 12.41 -11.43
C ALA A 155 -8.40 11.67 -12.02
N ALA A 156 -7.41 11.36 -11.19
CA ALA A 156 -6.23 10.61 -11.61
C ALA A 156 -6.56 9.15 -11.95
N SER A 157 -7.39 8.47 -11.15
CA SER A 157 -7.84 7.10 -11.44
C SER A 157 -8.61 7.02 -12.75
N ARG A 158 -9.50 8.00 -12.99
CA ARG A 158 -10.22 8.14 -14.27
C ARG A 158 -9.26 8.33 -15.44
N TRP A 159 -8.27 9.19 -15.29
CA TRP A 159 -7.28 9.41 -16.32
C TRP A 159 -6.44 8.16 -16.61
N LEU A 160 -6.00 7.45 -15.58
CA LEU A 160 -5.24 6.21 -15.72
C LEU A 160 -6.02 5.18 -16.53
N VAL A 161 -7.30 5.00 -16.24
CA VAL A 161 -8.14 4.02 -16.97
C VAL A 161 -8.45 4.49 -18.39
N ARG A 162 -8.90 5.74 -18.56
CA ARG A 162 -9.41 6.20 -19.87
C ARG A 162 -8.32 6.58 -20.87
N GLU A 163 -7.25 7.20 -20.39
CA GLU A 163 -6.24 7.80 -21.26
C GLU A 163 -4.94 6.97 -21.28
N ALA A 164 -4.51 6.44 -20.13
CA ALA A 164 -3.35 5.54 -20.09
C ALA A 164 -3.72 4.07 -20.34
N GLY A 165 -5.01 3.72 -20.36
CA GLY A 165 -5.47 2.35 -20.61
C GLY A 165 -5.17 1.38 -19.46
N ALA A 166 -5.06 1.87 -18.22
CA ALA A 166 -4.90 1.02 -17.05
C ALA A 166 -6.15 0.13 -16.86
N GLN A 167 -5.93 -1.16 -16.62
CA GLN A 167 -6.97 -2.16 -16.34
C GLN A 167 -7.07 -2.45 -14.83
N HIS A 168 -6.11 -1.97 -14.05
CA HIS A 168 -6.05 -2.11 -12.60
C HIS A 168 -5.45 -0.85 -11.97
N VAL A 169 -6.04 -0.38 -10.87
CA VAL A 169 -5.55 0.76 -10.09
C VAL A 169 -5.23 0.30 -8.67
N ASP A 170 -3.97 0.40 -8.25
CA ASP A 170 -3.53 0.09 -6.88
C ASP A 170 -3.28 1.38 -6.09
N LEU A 171 -3.82 1.49 -4.89
CA LEU A 171 -3.61 2.65 -4.02
C LEU A 171 -2.48 2.41 -3.03
N ASN A 172 -1.49 3.32 -3.03
CA ASN A 172 -0.37 3.24 -2.09
C ASN A 172 -0.71 3.87 -0.73
N PHE A 173 -0.94 3.02 0.27
CA PHE A 173 -1.04 3.38 1.70
C PHE A 173 0.07 2.71 2.52
N GLY A 174 1.22 2.41 1.91
CA GLY A 174 2.29 1.62 2.53
C GLY A 174 3.68 2.26 2.50
N CYS A 175 3.90 3.33 1.72
CA CYS A 175 5.21 3.97 1.62
C CYS A 175 5.64 4.59 2.96
N PRO A 176 6.79 4.17 3.55
CA PRO A 176 7.25 4.69 4.84
C PRO A 176 8.14 5.94 4.70
N VAL A 177 8.51 6.33 3.48
CA VAL A 177 9.50 7.38 3.23
C VAL A 177 9.02 8.72 3.80
N LYS A 178 9.89 9.39 4.56
CA LYS A 178 9.59 10.67 5.25
C LYS A 178 8.95 11.72 4.33
N LYS A 179 9.41 11.85 3.08
CA LYS A 179 8.84 12.81 2.12
C LYS A 179 7.34 12.57 1.84
N VAL A 180 6.89 11.32 1.95
CA VAL A 180 5.49 10.91 1.75
C VAL A 180 4.72 10.99 3.07
N THR A 181 5.27 10.47 4.16
CA THR A 181 4.59 10.40 5.46
C THR A 181 4.51 11.75 6.18
N ALA A 182 5.45 12.67 5.96
CA ALA A 182 5.45 14.01 6.58
C ALA A 182 4.26 14.88 6.15
N VAL A 183 3.69 14.63 4.96
CA VAL A 183 2.44 15.28 4.50
C VAL A 183 1.20 14.42 4.81
N GLY A 184 1.35 13.40 5.65
CA GLY A 184 0.30 12.45 6.03
C GLY A 184 0.01 11.37 4.97
N GLY A 185 0.82 11.24 3.92
CA GLY A 185 0.64 10.24 2.87
C GLY A 185 1.16 8.84 3.22
N GLY A 186 1.03 7.91 2.28
CA GLY A 186 1.60 6.56 2.38
C GLY A 186 1.14 5.83 3.64
N ALA A 187 2.09 5.29 4.40
CA ALA A 187 1.81 4.52 5.62
C ALA A 187 1.11 5.32 6.74
N ALA A 188 1.02 6.66 6.65
CA ALA A 188 0.28 7.48 7.59
C ALA A 188 -1.23 7.59 7.27
N ILE A 189 -1.67 7.18 6.07
CA ILE A 189 -3.10 7.24 5.69
C ILE A 189 -3.98 6.31 6.54
N PRO A 190 -3.59 5.05 6.82
CA PRO A 190 -4.37 4.14 7.67
C PRO A 190 -4.67 4.65 9.09
N LEU A 191 -3.93 5.63 9.61
CA LEU A 191 -4.24 6.30 10.88
C LEU A 191 -5.50 7.18 10.83
N ARG A 192 -6.02 7.45 9.62
CA ARG A 192 -7.16 8.34 9.37
C ARG A 192 -8.24 7.58 8.59
N PRO A 193 -8.99 6.67 9.24
CA PRO A 193 -9.96 5.80 8.56
C PRO A 193 -10.95 6.54 7.66
N ARG A 194 -11.46 7.70 8.10
CA ARG A 194 -12.37 8.55 7.31
C ARG A 194 -11.72 9.12 6.04
N LEU A 195 -10.42 9.42 6.07
CA LEU A 195 -9.70 9.85 4.87
C LEU A 195 -9.43 8.66 3.97
N LEU A 196 -8.96 7.54 4.53
CA LEU A 196 -8.72 6.30 3.79
C LEU A 196 -9.97 5.91 3.00
N GLY A 197 -11.13 5.87 3.66
CA GLY A 197 -12.38 5.48 3.00
C GLY A 197 -12.73 6.39 1.83
N ARG A 198 -12.67 7.71 2.02
CA ARG A 198 -12.90 8.69 0.93
C ARG A 198 -11.92 8.54 -0.22
N LEU A 199 -10.65 8.22 0.04
CA LEU A 199 -9.66 8.01 -1.02
C LEU A 199 -9.96 6.73 -1.81
N VAL A 200 -10.37 5.65 -1.12
CA VAL A 200 -10.74 4.39 -1.76
C VAL A 200 -12.00 4.56 -2.61
N SER A 201 -13.09 5.10 -2.07
CA SER A 201 -14.33 5.29 -2.84
C SER A 201 -14.15 6.27 -4.01
N SER A 202 -13.34 7.32 -3.85
CA SER A 202 -12.97 8.20 -4.96
C SER A 202 -12.20 7.46 -6.07
N ALA A 203 -11.26 6.59 -5.71
CA ALA A 203 -10.54 5.79 -6.70
C ALA A 203 -11.47 4.81 -7.42
N VAL A 204 -12.35 4.11 -6.69
CA VAL A 204 -13.34 3.18 -7.24
C VAL A 204 -14.27 3.89 -8.21
N SER A 205 -14.78 5.08 -7.84
CA SER A 205 -15.58 5.93 -8.73
C SER A 205 -14.80 6.31 -9.99
N GLY A 206 -13.56 6.79 -9.83
CA GLY A 206 -12.72 7.20 -10.94
C GLY A 206 -12.35 6.05 -11.88
N ALA A 207 -12.10 4.85 -11.34
CA ALA A 207 -11.70 3.67 -12.08
C ALA A 207 -12.84 3.10 -12.97
N GLY A 208 -14.09 3.47 -12.70
CA GLY A 208 -15.20 3.23 -13.63
C GLY A 208 -15.44 1.76 -13.99
N GLY A 209 -15.16 0.84 -13.07
CA GLY A 209 -15.31 -0.61 -13.26
C GLY A 209 -14.01 -1.40 -13.33
N ALA A 210 -12.86 -0.73 -13.55
CA ALA A 210 -11.57 -1.37 -13.34
C ALA A 210 -11.38 -1.66 -11.83
N PRO A 211 -10.89 -2.85 -11.43
CA PRO A 211 -10.68 -3.18 -10.04
C PRO A 211 -9.68 -2.22 -9.39
N VAL A 212 -10.04 -1.76 -8.20
CA VAL A 212 -9.16 -0.96 -7.33
C VAL A 212 -8.64 -1.85 -6.21
N THR A 213 -7.34 -1.85 -5.98
CA THR A 213 -6.74 -2.50 -4.81
C THR A 213 -6.08 -1.51 -3.88
N VAL A 214 -5.79 -1.95 -2.66
CA VAL A 214 -5.09 -1.14 -1.67
C VAL A 214 -3.86 -1.88 -1.20
N LYS A 215 -2.68 -1.26 -1.36
CA LYS A 215 -1.43 -1.74 -0.79
C LYS A 215 -1.07 -0.98 0.49
N MET A 216 -1.00 -1.69 1.62
CA MET A 216 -0.73 -1.11 2.93
C MET A 216 0.32 -1.89 3.75
N ARG A 217 0.66 -1.37 4.93
CA ARG A 217 1.50 -2.02 5.95
C ARG A 217 0.66 -2.46 7.15
N MET A 218 1.24 -3.24 8.06
CA MET A 218 0.56 -3.63 9.31
C MET A 218 0.18 -2.41 10.17
N GLY A 219 1.02 -1.39 10.16
CA GLY A 219 0.86 -0.19 10.97
C GLY A 219 2.05 0.74 10.80
N VAL A 220 2.08 1.80 11.61
CA VAL A 220 3.24 2.71 11.64
C VAL A 220 4.38 2.10 12.48
N SER A 221 4.03 1.48 13.60
CA SER A 221 4.91 0.74 14.52
C SER A 221 4.14 -0.43 15.12
N ASP A 222 4.83 -1.29 15.88
CA ASP A 222 4.19 -2.43 16.57
C ASP A 222 3.16 -1.99 17.62
N ASP A 223 3.35 -0.79 18.19
CA ASP A 223 2.38 -0.17 19.11
C ASP A 223 1.16 0.42 18.40
N LEU A 224 1.22 0.59 17.08
CA LEU A 224 0.22 1.32 16.30
C LEU A 224 -0.12 0.58 15.00
N LEU A 225 -0.72 -0.59 15.17
CA LEU A 225 -1.26 -1.43 14.10
C LEU A 225 -2.62 -0.90 13.62
N THR A 226 -2.79 -0.85 12.30
CA THR A 226 -3.99 -0.28 11.64
C THR A 226 -4.60 -1.20 10.59
N PHE A 227 -3.88 -2.23 10.14
CA PHE A 227 -4.25 -3.04 8.97
C PHE A 227 -5.62 -3.70 9.06
N MET A 228 -6.08 -4.12 10.25
CA MET A 228 -7.39 -4.74 10.41
C MET A 228 -8.53 -3.75 10.18
N GLU A 229 -8.41 -2.53 10.71
CA GLU A 229 -9.42 -1.48 10.49
C GLU A 229 -9.32 -0.95 9.05
N ALA A 230 -8.11 -0.66 8.58
CA ALA A 230 -7.88 -0.18 7.23
C ALA A 230 -8.36 -1.17 6.15
N GLY A 231 -8.19 -2.48 6.37
CA GLY A 231 -8.71 -3.53 5.49
C GLY A 231 -10.23 -3.53 5.42
N ARG A 232 -10.91 -3.43 6.58
CA ARG A 232 -12.39 -3.36 6.62
C ARG A 232 -12.93 -2.10 5.96
N VAL A 233 -12.25 -0.96 6.14
CA VAL A 233 -12.63 0.28 5.47
C VAL A 233 -12.41 0.16 3.96
N ALA A 234 -11.28 -0.40 3.51
CA ALA A 234 -11.03 -0.61 2.08
C ALA A 234 -12.10 -1.51 1.43
N GLU A 235 -12.45 -2.62 2.08
CA GLU A 235 -13.51 -3.53 1.64
C GLU A 235 -14.87 -2.81 1.56
N ALA A 236 -15.27 -2.10 2.61
CA ALA A 236 -16.55 -1.39 2.67
C ALA A 236 -16.70 -0.31 1.58
N GLU A 237 -15.60 0.25 1.12
CA GLU A 237 -15.56 1.31 0.12
C GLU A 237 -15.32 0.78 -1.30
N GLY A 238 -15.28 -0.55 -1.47
CA GLY A 238 -15.29 -1.23 -2.78
C GLY A 238 -13.92 -1.62 -3.32
N ALA A 239 -12.87 -1.67 -2.50
CA ALA A 239 -11.59 -2.25 -2.93
C ALA A 239 -11.77 -3.74 -3.25
N ALA A 240 -11.27 -4.18 -4.40
CA ALA A 240 -11.35 -5.55 -4.89
C ALA A 240 -10.39 -6.51 -4.16
N ALA A 241 -9.28 -5.99 -3.64
CA ALA A 241 -8.34 -6.74 -2.80
C ALA A 241 -7.48 -5.80 -1.94
N VAL A 242 -6.92 -6.36 -0.87
CA VAL A 242 -5.93 -5.71 0.00
C VAL A 242 -4.60 -6.45 -0.10
N ILE A 243 -3.53 -5.70 -0.38
CA ILE A 243 -2.15 -6.19 -0.44
C ILE A 243 -1.44 -5.70 0.83
N LEU A 244 -1.06 -6.64 1.71
CA LEU A 244 -0.42 -6.31 2.98
C LEU A 244 1.08 -6.58 2.92
N HIS A 245 1.89 -5.53 3.09
CA HIS A 245 3.28 -5.70 3.51
C HIS A 245 3.26 -6.03 5.00
N ALA A 246 3.56 -7.28 5.36
CA ALA A 246 3.58 -7.81 6.73
C ALA A 246 4.75 -7.27 7.60
N ARG A 247 4.98 -5.96 7.55
CA ARG A 247 5.89 -5.19 8.40
C ARG A 247 5.26 -3.84 8.72
N THR A 248 5.63 -3.27 9.85
CA THR A 248 5.31 -1.88 10.19
C THR A 248 6.15 -0.91 9.36
N ALA A 249 5.80 0.37 9.37
CA ALA A 249 6.50 1.39 8.59
C ALA A 249 7.89 1.70 9.15
N ASP A 250 8.03 1.72 10.48
CA ASP A 250 9.25 2.04 11.21
C ASP A 250 10.38 0.99 11.08
N MET A 251 10.04 -0.28 10.85
CA MET A 251 11.00 -1.34 10.57
C MET A 251 11.90 -1.00 9.37
N VAL A 252 11.41 -0.17 8.42
CA VAL A 252 12.07 0.21 7.16
C VAL A 252 12.73 -1.00 6.46
N TRP A 253 13.60 -0.80 5.48
CA TRP A 253 14.52 -1.85 5.04
C TRP A 253 15.93 -1.34 5.30
N LYS A 254 16.70 -2.11 6.08
CA LYS A 254 18.12 -1.88 6.31
C LYS A 254 18.84 -3.13 5.79
N PRO A 255 19.65 -3.03 4.72
CA PRO A 255 20.49 -4.16 4.33
C PRO A 255 21.46 -4.45 5.47
N ASP A 256 21.61 -5.71 5.83
CA ASP A 256 22.68 -6.11 6.73
C ASP A 256 24.00 -6.16 5.95
N ILE A 257 24.60 -4.98 5.74
CA ILE A 257 25.86 -4.82 4.99
C ILE A 257 27.01 -5.58 5.69
N LYS A 258 26.92 -5.82 7.00
CA LYS A 258 27.97 -6.54 7.74
C LYS A 258 28.12 -7.99 7.28
N GLY A 259 27.02 -8.68 6.99
CA GLY A 259 27.06 -10.07 6.51
C GLY A 259 27.61 -10.21 5.07
N TYR A 260 27.39 -9.20 4.23
CA TYR A 260 27.79 -9.23 2.82
C TYR A 260 29.29 -8.95 2.62
N LEU A 261 29.89 -8.14 3.50
CA LEU A 261 31.33 -7.83 3.50
C LEU A 261 32.17 -8.84 4.30
N SER A 262 31.55 -9.68 5.14
CA SER A 262 32.25 -10.78 5.82
C SER A 262 32.26 -12.09 5.03
N ALA A 263 31.50 -12.16 3.93
CA ALA A 263 31.33 -13.34 3.08
C ALA A 263 32.07 -13.25 1.73
N ASN A 264 32.81 -12.16 1.48
CA ASN A 264 33.74 -11.99 0.37
C ASN A 264 35.05 -11.41 0.89
#